data_AF-A0A6N6S7M0-F1
#
_entry.id   AF-A0A6N6S7M0-F1
#
_cell.length_a   1.000
_cell.length_b   1.000
_cell.length_c   1.000
_cell.angle_alpha   90.00
_cell.angle_beta   90.00
_cell.angle_gamma   90.00
#
_symmetry.space_group_name_H-M   'P 1'
#
loop_
_entity.id
_entity.type
_entity.pdbx_description
1 polymer ?
#
loop_
_entity_poly.entity_id
_entity_poly.type
_entity_poly.pdbx_seq_one_letter_code
_entity_poly.pdbx_strand_id
1 'polypeptide(L)'
;MSIIAESLNKYIFPLLALITFAVLPNNPFAGSYAEAAVYNNKEKIYLKEITPILYELSEVGKSVSQKAVSLQNGSPEECSYEFGYYQGIVESLRVRLNTVAAPTTMLNIQSTALLAIGDYISGLNLYTRACTEDDYNMKSKLGYDGMQRIIDADAKIKQVNYLIANPRAQAQPQTQVQTRTQAQTQAVTTNKIAQMCASTWPADPRMQDYCVKNQTEALSKLNQMNRTYAPGSRERQTIQNCSSLWKKGDTYDYRMVVFCVENVLGKQAIPQ
;
A
#
# COMPACT_ATOMS: atom_id res chain seq x y z
N MET A 1 -28.40 78.97 44.13
CA MET A 1 -28.02 79.89 43.03
C MET A 1 -27.37 79.01 41.98
N SER A 2 -27.93 78.82 40.78
CA SER A 2 -28.27 79.81 39.73
C SER A 2 -27.00 80.30 39.01
N ILE A 3 -26.87 80.28 37.67
CA ILE A 3 -27.85 79.93 36.61
C ILE A 3 -27.18 79.29 35.37
N ILE A 4 -28.00 78.43 34.75
CA ILE A 4 -28.05 77.90 33.37
C ILE A 4 -27.39 78.74 32.25
N ALA A 5 -26.69 78.06 31.32
CA ALA A 5 -26.67 78.28 29.87
C ALA A 5 -26.17 76.96 29.22
N GLU A 6 -26.99 76.16 28.55
CA GLU A 6 -27.44 76.28 27.14
C GLU A 6 -26.32 76.18 26.08
N SER A 7 -26.51 75.58 24.90
CA SER A 7 -27.24 74.38 24.41
C SER A 7 -26.97 74.26 22.89
N LEU A 8 -27.54 73.25 22.20
CA LEU A 8 -27.69 73.17 20.72
C LEU A 8 -26.38 72.96 19.89
N ASN A 9 -26.38 72.25 18.75
CA ASN A 9 -27.24 71.13 18.31
C ASN A 9 -26.59 70.35 17.14
N LYS A 10 -27.14 69.17 16.82
CA LYS A 10 -27.16 68.49 15.50
C LYS A 10 -25.83 68.11 14.80
N TYR A 11 -25.61 66.79 14.79
CA TYR A 11 -25.32 65.97 13.59
C TYR A 11 -24.45 66.56 12.47
N ILE A 12 -23.17 66.18 12.45
CA ILE A 12 -22.45 65.92 11.19
C ILE A 12 -21.83 64.52 11.29
N PHE A 13 -22.29 63.62 10.42
CA PHE A 13 -21.60 62.34 10.15
C PHE A 13 -20.33 62.60 9.34
N PRO A 14 -19.23 61.90 9.64
CA PRO A 14 -18.38 61.33 8.63
C PRO A 14 -18.64 59.82 8.52
N LEU A 15 -18.81 59.30 7.30
CA LEU A 15 -18.75 57.86 7.05
C LEU A 15 -17.33 57.36 7.32
N LEU A 16 -17.13 56.69 8.45
CA LEU A 16 -16.02 55.75 8.61
C LEU A 16 -16.56 54.35 8.38
N ALA A 17 -16.34 53.84 7.16
CA ALA A 17 -16.76 52.52 6.77
C ALA A 17 -16.00 51.48 7.60
N LEU A 18 -16.68 50.88 8.57
CA LEU A 18 -16.24 49.63 9.19
C LEU A 18 -16.24 48.54 8.11
N ILE A 19 -15.12 48.38 7.43
CA ILE A 19 -14.81 47.19 6.65
C ILE A 19 -14.58 46.06 7.66
N THR A 20 -15.69 45.52 8.18
CA THR A 20 -15.70 44.19 8.78
C THR A 20 -15.31 43.22 7.67
N PHE A 21 -14.03 42.89 7.60
CA PHE A 21 -13.59 41.66 6.97
C PHE A 21 -14.22 40.52 7.75
N ALA A 22 -15.43 40.15 7.33
CA ALA A 22 -15.98 38.84 7.57
C ALA A 22 -15.08 37.85 6.84
N VAL A 23 -13.96 37.49 7.49
CA VAL A 23 -13.20 36.30 7.18
C VAL A 23 -14.11 35.13 7.55
N LEU A 24 -15.08 34.88 6.67
CA LEU A 24 -15.69 33.57 6.56
C LEU A 24 -14.53 32.60 6.43
N PRO A 25 -14.35 31.64 7.36
CA PRO A 25 -13.50 30.51 7.06
C PRO A 25 -14.14 29.84 5.85
N ASN A 26 -13.51 29.97 4.68
CA ASN A 26 -13.79 29.15 3.50
C ASN A 26 -13.44 27.72 3.87
N ASN A 27 -14.36 27.07 4.59
CA ASN A 27 -14.17 25.80 5.25
C ASN A 27 -14.25 24.72 4.15
N PRO A 28 -13.12 24.15 3.68
CA PRO A 28 -13.14 23.31 2.48
C PRO A 28 -13.87 21.99 2.70
N PHE A 29 -14.18 21.68 3.95
CA PHE A 29 -14.82 20.44 4.43
C PHE A 29 -16.34 20.49 4.41
N ALA A 30 -16.96 21.52 3.80
CA ALA A 30 -18.41 21.61 3.61
C ALA A 30 -19.01 20.56 2.63
N GLY A 31 -18.22 19.58 2.16
CA GLY A 31 -18.60 18.61 1.13
C GLY A 31 -18.14 17.17 1.40
N SER A 32 -18.48 16.58 2.56
CA SER A 32 -18.21 15.15 2.84
C SER A 32 -19.34 14.38 3.55
N TYR A 33 -20.54 14.94 3.68
CA TYR A 33 -21.66 14.28 4.40
C TYR A 33 -22.43 13.25 3.56
N ALA A 34 -22.08 13.07 2.28
CA ALA A 34 -22.79 12.19 1.35
C ALA A 34 -22.44 10.69 1.48
N GLU A 35 -21.30 10.35 2.09
CA GLU A 35 -20.82 8.95 2.21
C GLU A 35 -21.67 8.11 3.17
N ALA A 36 -22.43 8.75 4.06
CA ALA A 36 -23.30 8.07 5.03
C ALA A 36 -24.41 7.21 4.39
N ALA A 37 -24.74 7.42 3.11
CA ALA A 37 -25.90 6.84 2.44
C ALA A 37 -25.67 5.48 1.76
N VAL A 38 -24.43 4.98 1.66
CA VAL A 38 -24.11 3.83 0.78
C VAL A 38 -24.25 2.46 1.44
N TYR A 39 -23.99 2.36 2.74
CA TYR A 39 -24.08 1.11 3.51
C TYR A 39 -25.17 1.15 4.57
N ASN A 40 -25.87 0.02 4.76
CA ASN A 40 -26.87 -0.13 5.82
C ASN A 40 -26.21 -0.33 7.20
N ASN A 41 -27.00 -0.28 8.28
CA ASN A 41 -26.44 -0.31 9.64
C ASN A 41 -25.75 -1.64 10.00
N LYS A 42 -26.20 -2.79 9.46
CA LYS A 42 -25.53 -4.08 9.67
C LYS A 42 -24.20 -4.14 8.93
N GLU A 43 -24.15 -3.61 7.71
CA GLU A 43 -22.92 -3.49 6.91
C GLU A 43 -21.90 -2.56 7.58
N LYS A 44 -22.33 -1.42 8.13
CA LYS A 44 -21.47 -0.49 8.89
C LYS A 44 -20.87 -1.13 10.15
N ILE A 45 -21.64 -1.94 10.88
CA ILE A 45 -21.14 -2.70 12.04
C ILE A 45 -20.11 -3.75 11.59
N TYR A 46 -20.46 -4.56 10.59
CA TYR A 46 -19.57 -5.56 10.01
C TYR A 46 -18.23 -4.97 9.53
N LEU A 47 -18.27 -3.88 8.75
CA LEU A 47 -17.06 -3.21 8.26
C LEU A 47 -16.20 -2.65 9.39
N LYS A 48 -16.82 -2.11 10.47
CA LYS A 48 -16.11 -1.65 11.67
C LYS A 48 -15.38 -2.79 12.38
N GLU A 49 -15.93 -4.00 12.38
CA GLU A 49 -15.33 -5.18 13.03
C GLU A 49 -14.22 -5.82 12.18
N ILE A 50 -14.36 -5.89 10.86
CA ILE A 50 -13.32 -6.49 10.00
C ILE A 50 -12.16 -5.55 9.64
N THR A 51 -12.37 -4.23 9.59
CA THR A 51 -11.31 -3.28 9.14
C THR A 51 -10.02 -3.36 9.99
N PRO A 52 -10.09 -3.45 11.34
CA PRO A 52 -8.89 -3.67 12.16
C PRO A 52 -8.16 -4.98 11.84
N ILE A 53 -8.89 -6.05 11.48
CA ILE A 53 -8.31 -7.36 11.14
C ILE A 53 -7.53 -7.26 9.82
N LEU A 54 -8.11 -6.61 8.81
CA LEU A 54 -7.45 -6.37 7.50
C LEU A 54 -6.19 -5.50 7.64
N TYR A 55 -6.23 -4.49 8.51
CA TYR A 55 -5.10 -3.62 8.81
C TYR A 55 -3.95 -4.39 9.49
N GLU A 56 -4.25 -5.14 10.55
CA GLU A 56 -3.26 -5.92 11.31
C GLU A 56 -2.58 -6.99 10.45
N LEU A 57 -3.36 -7.65 9.57
CA LEU A 57 -2.84 -8.59 8.56
C LEU A 57 -1.88 -7.93 7.57
N SER A 58 -2.18 -6.70 7.13
CA SER A 58 -1.35 -5.93 6.20
C SER A 58 -0.01 -5.51 6.84
N GLU A 59 -0.03 -5.15 8.12
CA GLU A 59 1.19 -4.83 8.88
C GLU A 59 2.06 -6.06 9.16
N VAL A 60 1.46 -7.24 9.35
CA VAL A 60 2.21 -8.52 9.34
C VAL A 60 2.89 -8.73 7.99
N GLY A 61 2.17 -8.59 6.87
CA GLY A 61 2.73 -8.80 5.53
C GLY A 61 3.88 -7.87 5.17
N LYS A 62 3.76 -6.60 5.55
CA LYS A 62 4.83 -5.59 5.49
C LYS A 62 6.05 -6.02 6.31
N SER A 63 5.86 -6.44 7.56
CA SER A 63 6.94 -6.89 8.46
C SER A 63 7.66 -8.13 7.90
N VAL A 64 6.90 -9.13 7.47
CA VAL A 64 7.36 -10.35 6.81
C VAL A 64 8.15 -10.01 5.55
N SER A 65 7.62 -9.15 4.68
CA SER A 65 8.27 -8.75 3.42
C SER A 65 9.55 -7.93 3.63
N GLN A 66 9.70 -7.26 4.78
CA GLN A 66 10.92 -6.54 5.16
C GLN A 66 11.99 -7.48 5.74
N LYS A 67 11.60 -8.49 6.54
CA LYS A 67 12.53 -9.41 7.21
C LYS A 67 12.86 -10.69 6.42
N ALA A 68 12.07 -11.09 5.42
CA ALA A 68 12.13 -12.45 4.89
C ALA A 68 13.52 -12.87 4.37
N VAL A 69 14.23 -12.00 3.65
CA VAL A 69 15.57 -12.29 3.12
C VAL A 69 16.61 -12.36 4.24
N SER A 70 16.56 -11.47 5.24
CA SER A 70 17.51 -11.51 6.36
C SER A 70 17.29 -12.75 7.23
N LEU A 71 16.04 -13.13 7.48
CA LEU A 71 15.73 -14.34 8.27
C LEU A 71 16.16 -15.62 7.57
N GLN A 72 15.88 -15.78 6.26
CA GLN A 72 16.29 -16.99 5.52
C GLN A 72 17.81 -17.22 5.48
N ASN A 73 18.60 -16.15 5.59
CA ASN A 73 20.06 -16.17 5.65
C ASN A 73 20.63 -16.04 7.07
N GLY A 74 19.76 -15.96 8.10
CA GLY A 74 20.11 -15.98 9.51
C GLY A 74 20.20 -17.41 10.07
N SER A 75 20.12 -17.57 11.38
CA SER A 75 20.10 -18.90 11.99
C SER A 75 18.75 -19.60 11.76
N PRO A 76 18.71 -20.94 11.64
CA PRO A 76 17.44 -21.68 11.51
C PRO A 76 16.47 -21.41 12.66
N GLU A 77 16.97 -21.19 13.88
CA GLU A 77 16.20 -20.92 15.08
C GLU A 77 15.54 -19.54 15.04
N GLU A 78 16.31 -18.47 14.76
CA GLU A 78 15.80 -17.10 14.64
C GLU A 78 14.76 -17.01 13.51
N CYS A 79 15.09 -17.59 12.36
CA CYS A 79 14.21 -17.68 11.20
C CYS A 79 12.88 -18.38 11.55
N SER A 80 12.94 -19.56 12.16
CA SER A 80 11.74 -20.35 12.49
C SER A 80 10.90 -19.68 13.58
N TYR A 81 11.53 -19.04 14.56
CA TYR A 81 10.86 -18.31 15.63
C TYR A 81 10.09 -17.09 15.10
N GLU A 82 10.73 -16.27 14.26
CA GLU A 82 10.11 -15.07 13.70
C GLU A 82 8.94 -15.41 12.75
N PHE A 83 9.11 -16.37 11.83
CA PHE A 83 7.99 -16.78 10.97
C PHE A 83 6.88 -17.46 11.78
N GLY A 84 7.20 -18.29 12.77
CA GLY A 84 6.23 -18.89 13.70
C GLY A 84 5.44 -17.85 14.50
N TYR A 85 6.09 -16.77 14.93
CA TYR A 85 5.43 -15.62 15.58
C TYR A 85 4.42 -14.94 14.64
N TYR A 86 4.80 -14.68 13.38
CA TYR A 86 3.87 -14.15 12.38
C TYR A 86 2.72 -15.11 12.09
N GLN A 87 2.94 -16.44 12.07
CA GLN A 87 1.87 -17.44 11.93
C GLN A 87 0.86 -17.34 13.08
N GLY A 88 1.33 -17.18 14.33
CA GLY A 88 0.45 -17.00 15.50
C GLY A 88 -0.46 -15.77 15.38
N ILE A 89 0.05 -14.65 14.87
CA ILE A 89 -0.76 -13.44 14.63
C ILE A 89 -1.81 -13.71 13.53
N VAL A 90 -1.40 -14.26 12.39
CA VAL A 90 -2.33 -14.52 11.28
C VAL A 90 -3.43 -15.52 11.67
N GLU A 91 -3.13 -16.53 12.48
CA GLU A 91 -4.15 -17.48 12.94
C GLU A 91 -5.09 -16.88 14.00
N SER A 92 -4.61 -15.98 14.85
CA SER A 92 -5.47 -15.15 15.71
C SER A 92 -6.43 -14.28 14.86
N LEU A 93 -5.92 -13.68 13.78
CA LEU A 93 -6.72 -12.92 12.81
C LEU A 93 -7.73 -13.80 12.06
N ARG A 94 -7.37 -15.05 11.71
CA ARG A 94 -8.30 -16.02 11.12
C ARG A 94 -9.46 -16.33 12.06
N VAL A 95 -9.17 -16.59 13.33
CA VAL A 95 -10.21 -16.87 14.35
C VAL A 95 -11.13 -15.66 14.52
N ARG A 96 -10.55 -14.46 14.72
CA ARG A 96 -11.32 -13.20 14.81
C ARG A 96 -12.23 -12.99 13.61
N LEU A 97 -11.73 -13.15 12.37
CA LEU A 97 -12.54 -12.95 11.17
C LEU A 97 -13.71 -13.95 11.07
N ASN A 98 -13.50 -15.22 11.45
CA ASN A 98 -14.57 -16.22 11.44
C ASN A 98 -15.64 -15.99 12.52
N THR A 99 -15.34 -15.25 13.60
CA THR A 99 -16.36 -14.87 14.60
C THR A 99 -17.26 -13.71 14.16
N VAL A 100 -16.88 -12.95 13.12
CA VAL A 100 -17.67 -11.83 12.61
C VAL A 100 -18.73 -12.33 11.61
N ALA A 101 -20.00 -12.16 11.95
CA ALA A 101 -21.13 -12.62 11.14
C ALA A 101 -21.40 -11.70 9.93
N ALA A 102 -20.95 -12.12 8.75
CA ALA A 102 -21.08 -11.34 7.51
C ALA A 102 -22.54 -11.23 7.01
N PRO A 103 -23.04 -10.02 6.71
CA PRO A 103 -24.27 -9.83 5.92
C PRO A 103 -24.17 -10.50 4.54
N THR A 104 -25.31 -10.90 3.95
CA THR A 104 -25.36 -11.59 2.65
C THR A 104 -24.66 -10.81 1.52
N THR A 105 -24.80 -9.48 1.53
CA THR A 105 -24.15 -8.54 0.60
C THR A 105 -22.62 -8.44 0.77
N MET A 106 -22.09 -8.91 1.90
CA MET A 106 -20.68 -8.85 2.28
C MET A 106 -19.96 -10.20 2.20
N LEU A 107 -20.65 -11.29 1.82
CA LEU A 107 -20.06 -12.63 1.76
C LEU A 107 -18.82 -12.71 0.86
N ASN A 108 -18.75 -11.92 -0.22
CA ASN A 108 -17.59 -11.84 -1.11
C ASN A 108 -16.38 -11.15 -0.44
N ILE A 109 -16.62 -10.16 0.42
CA ILE A 109 -15.58 -9.52 1.23
C ILE A 109 -15.09 -10.49 2.30
N GLN A 110 -16.00 -11.18 3.00
CA GLN A 110 -15.65 -12.20 4.00
C GLN A 110 -14.81 -13.33 3.41
N SER A 111 -15.24 -13.91 2.27
CA SER A 111 -14.54 -15.03 1.64
C SER A 111 -13.20 -14.62 1.03
N THR A 112 -13.11 -13.45 0.38
CA THR A 112 -11.83 -12.96 -0.18
C THR A 112 -10.83 -12.64 0.94
N ALA A 113 -11.27 -12.10 2.07
CA ALA A 113 -10.41 -11.87 3.24
C ALA A 113 -9.95 -13.19 3.89
N LEU A 114 -10.81 -14.20 3.99
CA LEU A 114 -10.44 -15.53 4.48
C LEU A 114 -9.45 -16.24 3.54
N LEU A 115 -9.60 -16.10 2.22
CA LEU A 115 -8.64 -16.60 1.24
C LEU A 115 -7.28 -15.89 1.36
N ALA A 116 -7.27 -14.57 1.57
CA ALA A 116 -6.03 -13.82 1.82
C ALA A 116 -5.30 -14.33 3.08
N ILE A 117 -6.03 -14.56 4.17
CA ILE A 117 -5.48 -15.16 5.39
C ILE A 117 -4.93 -16.59 5.11
N GLY A 118 -5.65 -17.41 4.34
CA GLY A 118 -5.20 -18.74 3.93
C GLY A 118 -3.88 -18.73 3.14
N ASP A 119 -3.72 -17.78 2.23
CA ASP A 119 -2.47 -17.56 1.51
C ASP A 119 -1.35 -17.03 2.42
N TYR A 120 -1.63 -16.11 3.35
CA TYR A 120 -0.67 -15.66 4.36
C TYR A 120 -0.10 -16.83 5.18
N ILE A 121 -0.98 -17.71 5.68
CA ILE A 121 -0.60 -18.91 6.44
C ILE A 121 0.24 -19.86 5.57
N SER A 122 -0.13 -20.02 4.30
CA SER A 122 0.58 -20.88 3.34
C SER A 122 1.98 -20.33 3.06
N GLY A 123 2.12 -19.02 2.85
CA GLY A 123 3.39 -18.35 2.59
C GLY A 123 4.34 -18.42 3.78
N LEU A 124 3.82 -18.16 4.97
CA LEU A 124 4.57 -18.29 6.22
C LEU A 124 5.01 -19.74 6.48
N ASN A 125 4.16 -20.74 6.24
CA ASN A 125 4.57 -22.16 6.37
C ASN A 125 5.72 -22.52 5.41
N LEU A 126 5.73 -21.99 4.19
CA LEU A 126 6.81 -22.20 3.23
C LEU A 126 8.10 -21.50 3.68
N TYR A 127 8.00 -20.30 4.27
CA TYR A 127 9.14 -19.62 4.89
C TYR A 127 9.69 -20.36 6.11
N THR A 128 8.86 -20.80 7.06
CA THR A 128 9.29 -21.60 8.23
C THR A 128 9.99 -22.88 7.78
N ARG A 129 9.49 -23.57 6.75
CA ARG A 129 10.16 -24.74 6.14
C ARG A 129 11.49 -24.39 5.47
N ALA A 130 11.62 -23.21 4.86
CA ALA A 130 12.88 -22.74 4.27
C ALA A 130 13.96 -22.43 5.31
N CYS A 131 13.60 -22.20 6.58
CA CYS A 131 14.57 -21.96 7.65
C CYS A 131 15.46 -23.19 7.89
N THR A 132 14.86 -24.38 7.95
CA THR A 132 15.48 -25.66 8.32
C THR A 132 15.71 -26.58 7.12
N GLU A 133 15.83 -26.02 5.91
CA GLU A 133 16.08 -26.77 4.67
C GLU A 133 17.57 -26.68 4.30
N ASP A 134 18.24 -27.84 4.21
CA ASP A 134 19.68 -27.93 3.93
C ASP A 134 19.98 -27.86 2.43
N ASP A 135 19.08 -28.32 1.55
CA ASP A 135 19.26 -28.17 0.11
C ASP A 135 18.99 -26.71 -0.30
N TYR A 136 20.05 -26.00 -0.72
CA TYR A 136 19.97 -24.60 -1.11
C TYR A 136 18.94 -24.32 -2.23
N ASN A 137 18.73 -25.25 -3.16
CA ASN A 137 17.77 -25.08 -4.25
C ASN A 137 16.34 -25.24 -3.73
N MET A 138 16.09 -26.23 -2.86
CA MET A 138 14.81 -26.41 -2.18
C MET A 138 14.51 -25.22 -1.25
N LYS A 139 15.49 -24.76 -0.46
CA LYS A 139 15.40 -23.56 0.38
C LYS A 139 15.07 -22.31 -0.44
N SER A 140 15.77 -22.08 -1.55
CA SER A 140 15.49 -20.97 -2.47
C SER A 140 14.12 -21.10 -3.14
N LYS A 141 13.61 -22.32 -3.38
CA LYS A 141 12.27 -22.56 -3.93
C LYS A 141 11.18 -22.31 -2.90
N LEU A 142 11.33 -22.84 -1.68
CA LEU A 142 10.41 -22.63 -0.56
C LEU A 142 10.30 -21.14 -0.21
N GLY A 143 11.43 -20.42 -0.20
CA GLY A 143 11.45 -18.96 -0.04
C GLY A 143 10.71 -18.21 -1.16
N TYR A 144 10.87 -18.63 -2.42
CA TYR A 144 10.16 -18.02 -3.55
C TYR A 144 8.64 -18.30 -3.53
N ASP A 145 8.25 -19.56 -3.34
CA ASP A 145 6.85 -19.97 -3.25
C ASP A 145 6.16 -19.30 -2.05
N GLY A 146 6.89 -19.18 -0.93
CA GLY A 146 6.45 -18.46 0.27
C GLY A 146 6.16 -16.99 -0.01
N MET A 147 7.09 -16.30 -0.68
CA MET A 147 6.92 -14.91 -1.09
C MET A 147 5.71 -14.73 -2.03
N GLN A 148 5.52 -15.61 -3.02
CA GLN A 148 4.38 -15.51 -3.93
C GLN A 148 3.04 -15.64 -3.21
N ARG A 149 2.95 -16.51 -2.19
CA ARG A 149 1.73 -16.61 -1.35
C ARG A 149 1.46 -15.33 -0.56
N ILE A 150 2.47 -14.63 -0.05
CA ILE A 150 2.29 -13.31 0.57
C ILE A 150 1.76 -12.30 -0.46
N ILE A 151 2.29 -12.30 -1.69
CA ILE A 151 1.83 -11.42 -2.79
C ILE A 151 0.38 -11.72 -3.20
N ASP A 152 0.02 -13.01 -3.31
CA ASP A 152 -1.34 -13.48 -3.61
C ASP A 152 -2.34 -13.11 -2.51
N ALA A 153 -1.92 -13.10 -1.25
CA ALA A 153 -2.73 -12.62 -0.14
C ALA A 153 -2.94 -11.11 -0.22
N ASP A 154 -1.87 -10.34 -0.45
CA ASP A 154 -1.89 -8.89 -0.60
C ASP A 154 -2.79 -8.42 -1.76
N ALA A 155 -2.81 -9.18 -2.86
CA ALA A 155 -3.73 -8.95 -3.98
C ALA A 155 -5.20 -9.10 -3.56
N LYS A 156 -5.51 -10.10 -2.71
CA LYS A 156 -6.86 -10.33 -2.18
C LYS A 156 -7.27 -9.28 -1.14
N ILE A 157 -6.34 -8.77 -0.32
CA ILE A 157 -6.62 -7.61 0.56
C ILE A 157 -6.89 -6.33 -0.24
N LYS A 158 -6.16 -6.10 -1.34
CA LYS A 158 -6.46 -5.00 -2.28
C LYS A 158 -7.83 -5.18 -2.95
N GLN A 159 -8.22 -6.40 -3.31
CA GLN A 159 -9.55 -6.72 -3.82
C GLN A 159 -10.66 -6.49 -2.77
N VAL A 160 -10.45 -6.88 -1.51
CA VAL A 160 -11.37 -6.58 -0.39
C VAL A 160 -11.54 -5.08 -0.22
N ASN A 161 -10.43 -4.33 -0.15
CA ASN A 161 -10.47 -2.87 0.01
C ASN A 161 -11.14 -2.19 -1.20
N TYR A 162 -10.95 -2.70 -2.42
CA TYR A 162 -11.66 -2.24 -3.61
C TYR A 162 -13.16 -2.46 -3.51
N LEU A 163 -13.63 -3.64 -3.05
CA LEU A 163 -15.04 -3.95 -2.86
C LEU A 163 -15.70 -3.10 -1.75
N ILE A 164 -14.94 -2.73 -0.71
CA ILE A 164 -15.38 -1.84 0.37
C ILE A 164 -15.42 -0.37 -0.08
N ALA A 165 -14.49 0.05 -0.95
CA ALA A 165 -14.51 1.40 -1.52
C ALA A 165 -15.54 1.55 -2.67
N ASN A 166 -15.88 0.47 -3.36
CA ASN A 166 -16.72 0.48 -4.56
C ASN A 166 -17.89 -0.54 -4.47
N PRO A 167 -18.86 -0.36 -3.56
CA PRO A 167 -20.02 -1.26 -3.46
C PRO A 167 -20.84 -1.36 -4.75
N ARG A 168 -20.81 -0.33 -5.62
CA ARG A 168 -21.43 -0.38 -6.96
C ARG A 168 -20.64 -1.18 -8.00
N ALA A 169 -19.36 -1.46 -7.77
CA ALA A 169 -18.53 -2.25 -8.66
C ALA A 169 -18.72 -3.77 -8.52
N GLN A 170 -19.61 -4.21 -7.61
CA GLN A 170 -20.05 -5.61 -7.51
C GLN A 170 -20.83 -6.13 -8.75
N ALA A 171 -20.95 -5.33 -9.83
CA ALA A 171 -21.86 -5.57 -10.95
C ALA A 171 -21.23 -5.86 -12.34
N GLN A 172 -20.06 -5.32 -12.71
CA GLN A 172 -19.54 -5.39 -14.10
C GLN A 172 -17.99 -5.37 -14.25
N PRO A 173 -17.41 -5.95 -15.33
CA PRO A 173 -15.95 -6.01 -15.61
C PRO A 173 -15.40 -4.84 -16.47
N GLN A 174 -14.06 -4.74 -16.64
CA GLN A 174 -13.33 -3.58 -17.23
C GLN A 174 -12.13 -3.94 -18.16
N THR A 175 -11.70 -3.03 -19.06
CA THR A 175 -10.61 -3.27 -20.04
C THR A 175 -9.80 -2.02 -20.54
N GLN A 176 -8.47 -1.96 -20.27
CA GLN A 176 -7.32 -1.33 -21.03
C GLN A 176 -7.24 0.22 -21.34
N VAL A 177 -6.10 0.86 -21.78
CA VAL A 177 -4.61 0.82 -21.49
C VAL A 177 -3.82 1.95 -22.27
N GLN A 178 -2.48 2.13 -22.10
CA GLN A 178 -1.50 3.04 -22.82
C GLN A 178 -1.54 4.57 -22.50
N THR A 179 -0.56 5.50 -22.75
CA THR A 179 0.93 5.55 -23.02
C THR A 179 1.50 7.00 -22.69
N ARG A 180 2.67 7.61 -23.07
CA ARG A 180 3.77 7.36 -24.08
C ARG A 180 5.18 7.96 -23.71
N THR A 181 5.72 8.93 -24.46
CA THR A 181 7.17 9.29 -24.65
C THR A 181 7.57 10.63 -23.98
N GLN A 182 8.43 10.70 -22.95
CA GLN A 182 9.92 10.73 -22.94
C GLN A 182 10.62 12.03 -23.41
N ALA A 183 10.43 13.11 -22.64
CA ALA A 183 11.45 14.15 -22.41
C ALA A 183 11.37 14.66 -20.95
N GLN A 184 10.16 14.68 -20.39
CA GLN A 184 9.84 14.97 -18.99
C GLN A 184 10.30 13.87 -18.00
N THR A 185 11.29 13.05 -18.37
CA THR A 185 11.37 11.63 -17.96
C THR A 185 11.54 11.39 -16.46
N GLN A 186 12.17 12.29 -15.69
CA GLN A 186 12.18 12.18 -14.22
C GLN A 186 10.85 12.59 -13.60
N ALA A 187 10.34 13.79 -13.91
CA ALA A 187 9.06 14.27 -13.38
C ALA A 187 7.89 13.34 -13.74
N VAL A 188 7.85 12.82 -14.97
CA VAL A 188 6.86 11.83 -15.42
C VAL A 188 7.07 10.46 -14.77
N THR A 189 8.29 10.06 -14.41
CA THR A 189 8.47 8.80 -13.66
C THR A 189 8.03 8.95 -12.21
N THR A 190 8.31 10.09 -11.54
CA THR A 190 7.76 10.38 -10.21
C THR A 190 6.23 10.46 -10.24
N ASN A 191 5.65 11.08 -11.27
CA ASN A 191 4.19 11.15 -11.45
C ASN A 191 3.60 9.76 -11.77
N LYS A 192 4.25 8.93 -12.59
CA LYS A 192 3.85 7.53 -12.82
C LYS A 192 3.97 6.65 -11.56
N ILE A 193 4.98 6.88 -10.72
CA ILE A 193 5.09 6.25 -9.40
C ILE A 193 3.91 6.68 -8.53
N ALA A 194 3.60 7.97 -8.46
CA ALA A 194 2.42 8.49 -7.74
C ALA A 194 1.11 7.90 -8.27
N GLN A 195 0.92 7.81 -9.59
CA GLN A 195 -0.26 7.21 -10.23
C GLN A 195 -0.35 5.69 -9.97
N MET A 196 0.77 4.96 -10.01
CA MET A 196 0.82 3.54 -9.64
C MET A 196 0.47 3.35 -8.16
N CYS A 197 1.00 4.20 -7.28
CA CYS A 197 0.74 4.12 -5.85
C CYS A 197 -0.69 4.53 -5.50
N ALA A 198 -1.25 5.55 -6.15
CA ALA A 198 -2.65 5.95 -6.03
C ALA A 198 -3.61 4.88 -6.59
N SER A 199 -3.30 4.25 -7.73
CA SER A 199 -4.11 3.12 -8.23
C SER A 199 -3.97 1.84 -7.40
N THR A 200 -2.85 1.66 -6.68
CA THR A 200 -2.64 0.53 -5.74
C THR A 200 -3.31 0.79 -4.38
N TRP A 201 -3.39 2.05 -3.94
CA TRP A 201 -3.88 2.45 -2.61
C TRP A 201 -4.87 3.65 -2.66
N PRO A 202 -5.95 3.59 -3.46
CA PRO A 202 -6.75 4.78 -3.81
C PRO A 202 -7.42 5.48 -2.62
N ALA A 203 -7.65 4.77 -1.52
CA ALA A 203 -8.32 5.29 -0.32
C ALA A 203 -7.39 5.53 0.91
N ASP A 204 -6.08 5.23 0.83
CA ASP A 204 -5.14 5.54 1.93
C ASP A 204 -3.95 6.38 1.42
N PRO A 205 -4.01 7.72 1.55
CA PRO A 205 -2.93 8.62 1.18
C PRO A 205 -1.58 8.31 1.84
N ARG A 206 -1.56 7.73 3.06
CA ARG A 206 -0.30 7.39 3.75
C ARG A 206 0.36 6.18 3.11
N MET A 207 -0.44 5.24 2.59
CA MET A 207 0.07 4.12 1.79
C MET A 207 0.45 4.55 0.37
N GLN A 208 -0.19 5.60 -0.18
CA GLN A 208 0.30 6.26 -1.39
C GLN A 208 1.68 6.88 -1.16
N ASP A 209 1.85 7.72 -0.13
CA ASP A 209 3.13 8.34 0.24
C ASP A 209 4.23 7.30 0.54
N TYR A 210 3.92 6.27 1.33
CA TYR A 210 4.84 5.17 1.61
C TYR A 210 5.25 4.44 0.33
N CYS A 211 4.30 4.11 -0.54
CA CYS A 211 4.58 3.50 -1.84
C CYS A 211 5.46 4.41 -2.71
N VAL A 212 5.13 5.70 -2.82
CA VAL A 212 5.88 6.69 -3.60
C VAL A 212 7.32 6.77 -3.12
N LYS A 213 7.53 6.88 -1.80
CA LYS A 213 8.86 6.90 -1.19
C LYS A 213 9.67 5.65 -1.56
N ASN A 214 9.19 4.46 -1.23
CA ASN A 214 9.95 3.22 -1.44
C ASN A 214 10.21 2.93 -2.93
N GLN A 215 9.26 3.26 -3.83
CA GLN A 215 9.44 3.09 -5.27
C GLN A 215 10.43 4.12 -5.85
N THR A 216 10.47 5.35 -5.30
CA THR A 216 11.46 6.37 -5.69
C THR A 216 12.86 6.02 -5.19
N GLU A 217 12.99 5.49 -3.97
CA GLU A 217 14.25 4.99 -3.41
C GLU A 217 14.78 3.80 -4.23
N ALA A 218 13.91 2.83 -4.56
CA ALA A 218 14.27 1.70 -5.42
C ALA A 218 14.65 2.14 -6.84
N LEU A 219 13.93 3.09 -7.43
CA LEU A 219 14.30 3.70 -8.72
C LEU A 219 15.67 4.40 -8.65
N SER A 220 15.98 5.09 -7.55
CA SER A 220 17.30 5.71 -7.34
C SER A 220 18.41 4.66 -7.31
N LYS A 221 18.22 3.58 -6.54
CA LYS A 221 19.15 2.44 -6.47
C LYS A 221 19.32 1.73 -7.82
N LEU A 222 18.23 1.53 -8.56
CA LEU A 222 18.26 0.97 -9.92
C LEU A 222 18.98 1.90 -10.91
N ASN A 223 18.83 3.22 -10.78
CA ASN A 223 19.55 4.21 -11.57
C ASN A 223 21.05 4.23 -11.24
N GLN A 224 21.44 3.97 -9.98
CA GLN A 224 22.83 3.81 -9.57
C GLN A 224 23.45 2.55 -10.19
N MET A 225 22.78 1.40 -10.09
CA MET A 225 23.18 0.17 -10.81
C MET A 225 23.32 0.40 -12.32
N ASN A 226 22.39 1.16 -12.91
CA ASN A 226 22.42 1.62 -14.30
C ASN A 226 23.50 2.68 -14.62
N ARG A 227 24.38 3.03 -13.68
CA ARG A 227 25.61 3.80 -13.90
C ARG A 227 26.87 2.98 -13.60
N THR A 228 26.81 2.10 -12.58
CA THR A 228 27.90 1.21 -12.19
C THR A 228 28.22 0.16 -13.26
N TYR A 229 27.21 -0.50 -13.84
CA TYR A 229 27.42 -1.58 -14.80
C TYR A 229 27.52 -1.07 -16.23
N ALA A 230 28.53 -1.54 -16.98
CA ALA A 230 28.77 -1.10 -18.35
C ALA A 230 27.59 -1.43 -19.30
N PRO A 231 27.31 -0.61 -20.33
CA PRO A 231 26.37 -0.96 -21.38
C PRO A 231 26.75 -2.29 -22.04
N GLY A 232 25.77 -3.19 -22.21
CA GLY A 232 25.99 -4.52 -22.78
C GLY A 232 26.56 -5.58 -21.82
N SER A 233 26.83 -5.25 -20.55
CA SER A 233 27.30 -6.24 -19.57
C SER A 233 26.21 -7.24 -19.14
N ARG A 234 26.62 -8.36 -18.54
CA ARG A 234 25.70 -9.41 -18.04
C ARG A 234 24.77 -8.88 -16.94
N GLU A 235 25.26 -7.97 -16.11
CA GLU A 235 24.50 -7.27 -15.08
C GLU A 235 23.50 -6.30 -15.72
N ARG A 236 23.86 -5.67 -16.84
CA ARG A 236 22.96 -4.84 -17.64
C ARG A 236 21.81 -5.64 -18.25
N GLN A 237 22.12 -6.82 -18.78
CA GLN A 237 21.11 -7.76 -19.29
C GLN A 237 20.23 -8.31 -18.16
N THR A 238 20.81 -8.56 -16.98
CA THR A 238 20.07 -8.93 -15.76
C THR A 238 19.08 -7.84 -15.35
N ILE A 239 19.49 -6.57 -15.34
CA ILE A 239 18.60 -5.41 -15.10
C ILE A 239 17.46 -5.36 -16.11
N GLN A 240 17.72 -5.58 -17.40
CA GLN A 240 16.69 -5.58 -18.45
C GLN A 240 15.69 -6.74 -18.26
N ASN A 241 16.18 -7.95 -17.98
CA ASN A 241 15.34 -9.13 -17.74
C ASN A 241 14.48 -8.98 -16.46
N CYS A 242 15.05 -8.46 -15.38
CA CYS A 242 14.27 -8.15 -14.17
C CYS A 242 13.27 -7.02 -14.40
N SER A 243 13.58 -6.04 -15.25
CA SER A 243 12.66 -4.95 -15.59
C SER A 243 11.45 -5.45 -16.39
N SER A 244 11.62 -6.40 -17.33
CA SER A 244 10.49 -6.91 -18.12
C SER A 244 9.52 -7.75 -17.28
N LEU A 245 10.02 -8.53 -16.31
CA LEU A 245 9.20 -9.35 -15.40
C LEU A 245 8.30 -8.51 -14.48
N TRP A 246 8.78 -7.36 -14.00
CA TRP A 246 8.08 -6.53 -13.00
C TRP A 246 7.45 -5.26 -13.58
N LYS A 247 7.06 -5.30 -14.87
CA LYS A 247 6.33 -4.22 -15.54
C LYS A 247 4.89 -4.10 -15.02
N LYS A 248 4.46 -2.88 -14.71
CA LYS A 248 3.11 -2.52 -14.24
C LYS A 248 2.54 -1.44 -15.16
N GLY A 249 1.84 -1.85 -16.22
CA GLY A 249 1.34 -0.94 -17.25
C GLY A 249 2.47 -0.16 -17.92
N ASP A 250 2.42 1.16 -17.82
CA ASP A 250 3.43 2.08 -18.40
C ASP A 250 4.57 2.47 -17.41
N THR A 251 4.70 1.75 -16.30
CA THR A 251 5.79 1.86 -15.31
C THR A 251 6.27 0.49 -14.85
N TYR A 252 7.13 0.43 -13.83
CA TYR A 252 7.64 -0.80 -13.22
C TYR A 252 7.46 -0.78 -11.71
N ASP A 253 7.36 -1.96 -11.09
CA ASP A 253 7.57 -2.09 -9.65
C ASP A 253 9.08 -2.09 -9.38
N TYR A 254 9.65 -0.90 -9.20
CA TYR A 254 11.09 -0.70 -9.05
C TYR A 254 11.67 -1.43 -7.84
N ARG A 255 10.90 -1.61 -6.75
CA ARG A 255 11.29 -2.46 -5.61
C ARG A 255 11.55 -3.89 -6.08
N MET A 256 10.63 -4.46 -6.85
CA MET A 256 10.74 -5.84 -7.33
C MET A 256 11.79 -6.01 -8.44
N VAL A 257 12.00 -4.98 -9.28
CA VAL A 257 13.14 -4.97 -10.23
C VAL A 257 14.46 -5.01 -9.48
N VAL A 258 14.67 -4.14 -8.49
CA VAL A 258 15.88 -4.12 -7.65
C VAL A 258 16.08 -5.45 -6.94
N PHE A 259 15.05 -5.96 -6.26
CA PHE A 259 15.07 -7.26 -5.58
C PHE A 259 15.47 -8.41 -6.52
N CYS A 260 14.91 -8.44 -7.73
CA CYS A 260 15.27 -9.43 -8.75
C CYS A 260 16.75 -9.32 -9.16
N VAL A 261 17.24 -8.09 -9.42
CA VAL A 261 18.63 -7.86 -9.81
C VAL A 261 19.59 -8.29 -8.70
N GLU A 262 19.33 -7.90 -7.45
CA GLU A 262 20.21 -8.23 -6.32
C GLU A 262 20.25 -9.73 -6.04
N ASN A 263 19.12 -10.45 -6.16
CA ASN A 263 19.10 -11.91 -6.04
C ASN A 263 19.82 -12.61 -7.21
N VAL A 264 19.68 -12.14 -8.45
CA VAL A 264 20.32 -12.77 -9.61
C VAL A 264 21.83 -12.47 -9.68
N LEU A 265 22.27 -11.30 -9.20
CA LEU A 265 23.70 -10.95 -9.13
C LEU A 265 24.39 -11.50 -7.88
N GLY A 266 23.70 -11.60 -6.74
CA GLY A 266 24.22 -12.30 -5.55
C GLY A 266 24.58 -13.76 -5.86
N LYS A 267 23.76 -14.44 -6.66
CA LYS A 267 24.02 -15.80 -7.19
C LYS A 267 25.19 -15.88 -8.19
N GLN A 268 25.77 -14.77 -8.62
CA GLN A 268 26.91 -14.71 -9.55
C GLN A 268 28.21 -14.21 -8.89
N ALA A 269 28.14 -13.73 -7.64
CA ALA A 269 29.31 -13.28 -6.88
C ALA A 269 30.02 -14.42 -6.12
N ILE A 270 29.46 -15.63 -6.13
CA ILE A 270 30.03 -16.84 -5.53
C ILE A 270 30.84 -17.56 -6.62
N PRO A 271 32.17 -17.74 -6.48
CA PRO A 271 32.95 -18.60 -7.37
C PRO A 271 32.53 -20.06 -7.23
N GLN A 272 32.61 -20.80 -8.34
CA GLN A 272 32.62 -22.27 -8.34
C GLN A 272 34.05 -22.78 -8.44
#